data_AF-W0BAS4-F1
#
_entry.id   AF-W0BAS4-F1
#
_cell.length_a   1.000
_cell.length_b   1.000
_cell.length_c   1.000
_cell.angle_alpha   90.00
_cell.angle_beta   90.00
_cell.angle_gamma   90.00
#
_symmetry.space_group_name_H-M   'P 1'
#
loop_
_entity.id
_entity.type
_entity.pdbx_description
1 polymer ?
#
loop_
_entity_poly.entity_id
_entity_poly.type
_entity_poly.pdbx_seq_one_letter_code
_entity_poly.pdbx_strand_id
1 'polypeptide(L)'
;MPFVMAIKSRRFILLFLLILPIALVDYSIYINPLVTALVAYALFSLDQIGVELQNPFSPEKLSHLPLGDICRGIETNVMEIYKSNGKNESELPS
;
A
#
# COMPACT_ATOMS: atom_id res chain seq x y z
N MET A 1 12.25 6.64 1.55
CA MET A 1 12.00 5.76 2.71
C MET A 1 13.23 5.79 3.61
N PRO A 2 13.11 5.95 4.94
CA PRO A 2 14.26 5.77 5.82
C PRO A 2 14.65 4.29 5.80
N PHE A 3 15.84 3.98 5.28
CA PHE A 3 16.42 2.62 5.18
C PHE A 3 16.31 1.81 6.49
N VAL A 4 16.31 2.51 7.63
CA VAL A 4 16.17 1.94 8.98
C VAL A 4 14.90 1.11 9.16
N MET A 5 13.76 1.51 8.62
CA MET A 5 12.50 0.79 8.84
C MET A 5 12.45 -0.54 8.07
N ALA A 6 12.92 -0.53 6.82
CA ALA A 6 13.03 -1.74 6.01
C ALA A 6 14.00 -2.77 6.63
N ILE A 7 15.10 -2.29 7.21
CA ILE A 7 16.08 -3.18 7.89
C ILE A 7 15.48 -3.82 9.14
N LYS A 8 14.64 -3.11 9.90
CA LYS A 8 13.99 -3.69 11.10
C LYS A 8 12.98 -4.78 10.73
N SER A 9 12.13 -4.57 9.73
CA SER A 9 11.16 -5.59 9.25
C SER A 9 11.86 -6.86 8.79
N ARG A 10 12.89 -6.70 7.95
CA ARG A 10 13.62 -7.85 7.38
C ARG A 10 14.32 -8.69 8.44
N ARG A 11 14.87 -8.06 9.48
CA ARG A 11 15.46 -8.79 10.63
C ARG A 11 14.41 -9.59 11.40
N PHE A 12 13.21 -9.04 11.60
CA PHE A 12 12.12 -9.75 12.27
C PHE A 12 11.66 -10.98 11.47
N ILE A 13 11.49 -10.84 10.15
CA ILE A 13 11.12 -11.94 9.26
C ILE A 13 12.17 -13.06 9.28
N LEU A 14 13.46 -12.70 9.24
CA LEU A 14 14.54 -13.68 9.32
C LEU A 14 14.56 -14.43 10.66
N LEU A 15 14.33 -13.73 11.78
CA LEU A 15 14.23 -14.37 13.09
C LEU A 15 13.02 -15.33 13.17
N PHE A 16 11.87 -14.90 12.64
CA PHE A 16 10.68 -15.75 12.59
C PHE A 16 10.93 -17.01 11.76
N LEU A 17 11.54 -16.88 10.58
CA LEU A 17 11.88 -18.02 9.72
C LEU A 17 12.94 -18.94 10.30
N LEU A 18 13.84 -18.44 11.16
CA LEU A 18 14.84 -19.26 11.84
C LEU A 18 14.22 -20.08 12.98
N ILE A 19 13.20 -19.55 13.65
CA ILE A 19 12.46 -20.24 14.73
C ILE A 19 11.48 -21.26 14.15
N LEU A 20 10.91 -20.98 12.97
CA LEU A 20 9.90 -21.83 12.33
C LEU A 20 10.30 -23.32 12.16
N PRO A 21 11.50 -23.69 11.67
CA PRO A 21 11.89 -25.09 11.58
C PRO A 21 12.04 -25.78 12.94
N ILE A 22 12.36 -25.03 14.00
CA ILE A 22 12.40 -25.53 15.39
C ILE A 22 10.98 -25.80 15.88
N ALA A 23 10.02 -24.93 15.54
CA ALA A 23 8.61 -25.13 15.86
C ALA A 23 7.99 -26.32 15.13
N LEU A 24 8.52 -26.69 13.96
CA LEU A 24 8.07 -27.83 13.15
C LEU A 24 8.92 -29.11 13.36
N VAL A 25 9.75 -29.16 14.41
CA VAL A 25 10.69 -30.28 14.64
C VAL A 25 9.99 -31.64 14.77
N ASP A 26 8.73 -31.67 15.23
CA ASP A 26 7.95 -32.89 15.41
C ASP A 26 7.34 -33.44 14.09
N TYR A 27 7.43 -32.68 12.99
CA TYR A 27 7.00 -33.11 11.67
C TYR A 27 8.14 -33.80 10.89
N SER A 28 7.78 -34.48 9.79
CA SER A 28 8.76 -35.09 8.89
C SER A 28 9.80 -34.08 8.38
N ILE A 29 11.08 -34.46 8.49
CA ILE A 29 12.25 -33.70 7.99
C ILE A 29 12.13 -33.33 6.50
N TYR A 30 11.38 -34.09 5.70
CA TYR A 30 11.18 -33.78 4.28
C TYR A 30 10.12 -32.71 4.04
N ILE A 31 9.10 -32.64 4.88
CA ILE A 31 7.98 -31.68 4.75
C ILE A 31 8.36 -30.34 5.38
N ASN A 32 9.13 -30.36 6.46
CA ASN A 32 9.54 -29.16 7.20
C ASN A 32 10.21 -28.06 6.31
N PRO A 33 11.20 -28.35 5.46
CA PRO A 33 11.81 -27.34 4.59
C PRO A 33 10.83 -26.83 3.52
N LEU A 34 9.91 -27.67 3.04
CA LEU A 34 8.89 -27.26 2.06
C LEU A 34 7.91 -26.25 2.68
N VAL A 35 7.41 -26.55 3.88
CA VAL A 35 6.51 -25.65 4.60
C VAL A 35 7.23 -24.36 4.99
N THR A 36 8.48 -24.45 5.44
CA THR A 36 9.30 -23.27 5.75
C THR A 36 9.51 -22.38 4.53
N ALA A 37 9.80 -22.98 3.37
CA ALA A 37 9.96 -22.24 2.11
C ALA A 37 8.65 -21.57 1.66
N LEU A 38 7.52 -22.26 1.80
CA LEU A 38 6.20 -21.71 1.50
C LEU A 38 5.88 -20.49 2.38
N VAL A 39 6.07 -20.61 3.70
CA VAL A 39 5.82 -19.52 4.65
C VAL A 39 6.80 -18.36 4.41
N ALA A 40 8.06 -18.66 4.13
CA ALA A 40 9.05 -17.64 3.75
C ALA A 40 8.57 -16.85 2.54
N TYR A 41 8.15 -17.53 1.47
CA TYR A 41 7.65 -16.87 0.26
C TYR A 41 6.45 -15.95 0.56
N ALA A 42 5.49 -16.41 1.36
CA ALA A 42 4.35 -15.61 1.75
C ALA A 42 4.74 -14.37 2.56
N LEU A 43 5.62 -14.51 3.56
CA LEU A 43 6.08 -13.39 4.39
C LEU A 43 6.92 -12.38 3.61
N PHE A 44 7.80 -12.83 2.73
CA PHE A 44 8.58 -11.94 1.87
C PHE A 44 7.69 -11.18 0.87
N SER A 45 6.68 -11.85 0.31
CA SER A 45 5.70 -11.20 -0.57
C SER A 45 4.91 -10.13 0.18
N LEU A 46 4.47 -10.43 1.41
CA LEU A 46 3.77 -9.48 2.27
C LEU A 46 4.66 -8.28 2.66
N ASP A 47 5.94 -8.50 2.98
CA ASP A 47 6.88 -7.41 3.29
C ASP A 47 7.03 -6.45 2.10
N GLN A 48 7.16 -7.00 0.89
CA GLN A 48 7.25 -6.21 -0.34
C GLN A 48 5.99 -5.38 -0.58
N ILE A 49 4.81 -6.00 -0.47
CA ILE A 49 3.52 -5.33 -0.61
C ILE A 49 3.36 -4.24 0.47
N GLY A 50 3.76 -4.52 1.71
CA GLY A 50 3.74 -3.55 2.81
C GLY A 50 4.65 -2.34 2.57
N VAL A 51 5.83 -2.53 1.98
CA VAL A 51 6.73 -1.44 1.59
C VAL A 51 6.14 -0.60 0.45
N GLU A 52 5.35 -1.20 -0.43
CA GLU A 52 4.65 -0.48 -1.49
C GLU A 52 3.49 0.36 -0.93
N LEU A 53 2.67 -0.23 -0.06
CA LEU A 53 1.55 0.42 0.64
C LEU A 53 1.96 1.57 1.57
N GLN A 54 3.19 1.59 2.08
CA GLN A 54 3.68 2.66 2.95
C GLN A 54 3.77 4.03 2.26
N ASN A 55 3.70 4.10 0.93
CA ASN A 55 3.76 5.37 0.21
C ASN A 55 2.80 5.41 -0.99
N PRO A 56 1.47 5.45 -0.73
CA PRO A 56 0.44 5.35 -1.77
C PRO A 56 0.27 6.64 -2.58
N PHE A 57 0.91 7.74 -2.15
CA PHE A 57 0.77 9.08 -2.72
C PHE A 57 2.06 9.60 -3.38
N SER A 58 3.12 8.80 -3.44
CA SER A 58 4.37 9.25 -4.04
C SER A 58 4.30 9.22 -5.57
N PRO A 59 4.70 10.30 -6.24
CA PRO A 59 4.62 10.42 -7.69
C PRO A 59 5.60 9.50 -8.45
N GLU A 60 6.55 8.82 -7.78
CA GLU A 60 7.61 8.03 -8.41
C GLU A 60 7.29 6.52 -8.59
N LYS A 61 6.20 5.97 -8.04
CA LYS A 61 5.91 4.51 -8.07
C LYS A 61 4.66 4.11 -8.88
N LEU A 62 4.85 3.25 -9.90
CA LEU A 62 3.90 2.70 -10.91
C LEU A 62 2.43 2.46 -10.53
N SER A 63 2.10 2.28 -9.25
CA SER A 63 0.73 2.11 -8.75
C SER A 63 0.20 3.38 -8.07
N HIS A 64 0.48 4.54 -8.68
CA HIS A 64 0.13 5.86 -8.17
C HIS A 64 -1.39 6.04 -8.09
N LEU A 65 -1.91 6.56 -6.96
CA LEU A 65 -3.23 7.18 -6.99
C LEU A 65 -3.16 8.44 -7.89
N PRO A 66 -4.10 8.63 -8.84
CA PRO A 66 -4.08 9.76 -9.76
C PRO A 66 -4.56 11.05 -9.07
N LEU A 67 -3.75 11.57 -8.13
CA LEU A 67 -4.07 12.77 -7.36
C LEU A 67 -4.33 13.98 -8.28
N GLY A 68 -3.59 14.08 -9.38
CA GLY A 68 -3.80 15.13 -10.37
C GLY A 68 -5.20 15.08 -11.00
N ASP A 69 -5.72 13.89 -11.29
CA ASP A 69 -7.05 13.73 -11.88
C ASP A 69 -8.15 13.95 -10.85
N ILE A 70 -7.93 13.49 -9.61
CA ILE A 70 -8.84 13.78 -8.50
C ILE A 70 -8.92 15.29 -8.24
N CYS A 71 -7.79 15.99 -8.19
CA CYS A 71 -7.75 17.45 -8.02
C CYS A 71 -8.42 18.18 -9.19
N ARG A 72 -8.17 17.79 -10.44
CA ARG A 72 -8.84 18.36 -11.63
C ARG A 72 -10.35 18.14 -11.59
N GLY A 73 -10.80 16.97 -11.17
CA GLY A 73 -12.22 16.65 -11.01
C GLY A 73 -12.89 17.53 -9.96
N ILE A 74 -12.22 17.77 -8.82
CA ILE A 74 -12.70 18.68 -7.77
C ILE A 74 -12.76 20.13 -8.29
N GLU A 75 -11.71 20.59 -8.97
CA GLU A 75 -11.65 21.94 -9.55
C GLU A 75 -12.81 22.20 -10.52
N THR A 76 -13.07 21.24 -11.40
CA THR A 76 -14.14 21.32 -12.40
C THR A 76 -15.52 21.40 -11.72
N ASN A 77 -15.76 20.52 -10.75
CA ASN A 77 -17.02 20.51 -9.98
C ASN A 77 -17.26 21.85 -9.26
N VAL A 78 -16.23 22.40 -8.61
CA VAL A 78 -16.35 23.68 -7.89
C VAL A 78 -16.61 24.83 -8.86
N MET A 79 -15.95 24.86 -10.01
CA MET A 79 -16.15 25.89 -11.03
C MET A 79 -17.56 25.82 -11.64
N GLU A 80 -18.09 24.61 -11.85
CA GLU A 80 -19.45 24.39 -12.32
C GLU A 80 -20.49 24.86 -11.30
N ILE A 81 -20.30 24.55 -10.01
CA ILE A 81 -21.17 25.03 -8.93
C ILE A 81 -21.15 26.57 -8.85
N TYR A 82 -19.97 27.20 -8.90
CA TYR A 82 -19.85 28.66 -8.88
C TYR A 82 -20.57 29.31 -10.07
N LYS A 83 -20.37 28.76 -11.28
CA LYS A 83 -21.02 29.26 -12.49
C LYS A 83 -22.54 29.05 -12.47
N SER A 84 -23.01 27.94 -11.92
CA SER A 84 -24.43 27.66 -11.72
C SER A 84 -25.05 28.66 -10.75
N ASN A 85 -24.39 28.95 -9.62
CA ASN A 85 -24.89 29.89 -8.62
C ASN A 85 -24.98 31.33 -9.16
N GLY A 86 -23.93 31.81 -9.84
CA GLY A 86 -23.96 33.11 -10.50
C GLY A 86 -25.02 33.25 -11.60
N LYS A 87 -25.49 32.13 -12.17
CA LYS A 87 -26.61 32.11 -13.13
C LYS A 87 -27.96 32.23 -12.43
N ASN A 88 -28.12 31.60 -11.26
CA ASN A 88 -29.34 31.68 -10.46
C ASN A 88 -29.59 33.09 -9.88
N GLU A 89 -28.53 33.83 -9.54
CA GLU A 89 -28.64 35.25 -9.11
C GLU A 89 -28.99 36.22 -10.26
N SER A 90 -28.71 35.85 -11.52
CA SER A 90 -29.07 36.65 -12.70
C SER A 90 -30.50 36.41 -13.20
N GLU A 91 -31.20 35.41 -12.67
CA GLU A 91 -32.61 35.10 -12.97
C GLU A 91 -33.56 35.52 -11.83
N LEU A 92 -33.09 36.24 -10.80
CA LEU A 92 -34.01 36.88 -9.85
C LEU A 92 -34.83 37.96 -10.58
N PRO A 93 -36.15 37.80 -10.73
CA PRO A 93 -36.99 38.86 -11.26
C PRO A 93 -36.98 40.03 -10.27
N SER A 94 -36.51 41.17 -10.75
CA SER A 94 -36.75 42.49 -10.15
C SER A 94 -38.24 42.80 -10.09
#